data_AF-A0A973E734-F1
#
_entry.id   AF-A0A973E734-F1
#
_cell.length_a   1.000
_cell.length_b   1.000
_cell.length_c   1.000
_cell.angle_alpha   90.00
_cell.angle_beta   90.00
_cell.angle_gamma   90.00
#
_symmetry.space_group_name_H-M   'P 1'
#
loop_
_entity.id
_entity.type
_entity.pdbx_description
1 polymer ?
#
loop_
_entity_poly.entity_id
_entity_poly.type
_entity_poly.pdbx_seq_one_letter_code
_entity_poly.pdbx_strand_id
1 'polypeptide(L)'
;MRPIRATVRLQLHAGFTFDDARRQVDYYAALGVSHFYLSPILASRRGSTHGYDGVDPTRIDPELGGEAGLARLVETLHAAEMGIVADIVPNHLAVGAENLWWQDVLAKGRSSDFARCFDIDWEQPGADGKILLPFLGDRYVRVLEDGELVLAWDDAHGAFFVAYHEHRFPIDPDQTEALLAAPSSDARREDALPPREELAGDDPLVAAVIADHDARTPAGRSRLHALLERQAYRLVHWRTANDALNWRRFFDITELAGVRVEDESVFDLSHAYLLSLVERGWIDGLR
;
A
#
# COMPACT_ATOMS: atom_id res chain seq x y z
N MET A 1 28.25 7.02 17.90
CA MET A 1 27.04 6.57 18.61
C MET A 1 27.15 6.94 20.06
N ARG A 2 26.07 7.47 20.63
CA ARG A 2 26.01 7.87 22.05
C ARG A 2 25.81 6.63 22.93
N PRO A 3 26.45 6.52 24.10
CA PRO A 3 26.22 5.39 25.00
C PRO A 3 24.76 5.28 25.45
N ILE A 4 24.15 4.11 25.27
CA ILE A 4 22.79 3.83 25.76
C ILE A 4 22.85 3.64 27.29
N ARG A 5 21.99 4.36 28.01
CA ARG A 5 21.84 4.29 29.48
C ARG A 5 20.40 3.95 29.86
N ALA A 6 19.45 4.69 29.30
CA ALA A 6 18.02 4.50 29.50
C ALA A 6 17.27 4.96 28.25
N THR A 7 16.23 4.21 27.88
CA THR A 7 15.33 4.51 26.76
C THR A 7 13.95 4.92 27.27
N VAL A 8 13.27 5.80 26.53
CA VAL A 8 11.83 6.06 26.71
C VAL A 8 11.08 5.72 25.43
N ARG A 9 10.05 4.88 25.52
CA ARG A 9 9.23 4.52 24.37
C ARG A 9 8.23 5.64 24.07
N LEU A 10 8.29 6.17 22.84
CA LEU A 10 7.35 7.16 22.34
C LEU A 10 6.50 6.54 21.22
N GLN A 11 5.18 6.64 21.37
CA GLN A 11 4.21 6.20 20.37
C GLN A 11 3.89 7.36 19.44
N LEU A 12 4.52 7.38 18.28
CA LEU A 12 4.32 8.41 17.27
C LEU A 12 3.07 8.13 16.43
N HIS A 13 2.32 9.17 16.13
CA HIS A 13 1.18 9.17 15.20
C HIS A 13 0.83 10.63 14.84
N ALA A 14 -0.16 10.87 13.99
CA ALA A 14 -0.56 12.23 13.56
C ALA A 14 -0.94 13.19 14.73
N GLY A 15 -1.26 12.65 15.90
CA GLY A 15 -1.56 13.42 17.12
C GLY A 15 -0.38 13.58 18.09
N PHE A 16 0.75 12.92 17.82
CA PHE A 16 2.01 13.04 18.55
C PHE A 16 3.19 12.80 17.59
N THR A 17 3.61 13.87 16.92
CA THR A 17 4.56 13.88 15.80
C THR A 17 6.02 13.99 16.26
N PHE A 18 6.98 14.04 15.33
CA PHE A 18 8.38 14.36 15.67
C PHE A 18 8.51 15.73 16.36
N ASP A 19 7.72 16.73 15.97
CA ASP A 19 7.77 18.05 16.60
C ASP A 19 7.18 18.03 18.02
N ASP A 20 6.23 17.15 18.31
CA ASP A 20 5.71 16.96 19.67
C ASP A 20 6.71 16.23 20.55
N ALA A 21 7.33 15.16 20.03
CA ALA A 21 8.43 14.46 20.69
C ALA A 21 9.59 15.43 20.98
N ARG A 22 9.92 16.31 20.02
CA ARG A 22 10.97 17.33 20.15
C ARG A 22 10.72 18.28 21.33
N ARG A 23 9.46 18.64 21.60
CA ARG A 23 9.10 19.49 22.76
C ARG A 23 9.31 18.79 24.11
N GLN A 24 9.44 17.46 24.12
CA GLN A 24 9.65 16.68 25.35
C GLN A 24 11.13 16.44 25.68
N VAL A 25 12.06 16.87 24.82
CA VAL A 25 13.50 16.57 24.98
C VAL A 25 14.03 17.07 26.33
N ASP A 26 13.77 18.32 26.70
CA ASP A 26 14.26 18.89 27.96
C ASP A 26 13.76 18.13 29.18
N TYR A 27 12.49 17.71 29.17
CA TYR A 27 11.89 16.91 30.24
C TYR A 27 12.60 15.56 30.41
N TYR A 28 12.77 14.83 29.32
CA TYR A 28 13.39 13.50 29.37
C TYR A 28 14.91 13.55 29.60
N ALA A 29 15.59 14.59 29.12
CA ALA A 29 16.98 14.86 29.43
C ALA A 29 17.16 15.08 30.94
N ALA A 30 16.30 15.90 31.57
CA ALA A 30 16.31 16.12 33.01
C ALA A 30 16.00 14.85 33.82
N LEU A 31 15.18 13.95 33.27
CA LEU A 31 14.89 12.63 33.86
C LEU A 31 16.09 11.66 33.77
N GLY A 32 17.08 11.95 32.92
CA GLY A 32 18.27 11.12 32.72
C GLY A 32 18.15 10.10 31.58
N VAL A 33 17.10 10.18 30.76
CA VAL A 33 16.96 9.36 29.54
C VAL A 33 18.09 9.71 28.57
N SER A 34 18.70 8.70 27.94
CA SER A 34 19.72 8.96 26.91
C SER A 34 19.22 8.74 25.50
N HIS A 35 18.17 7.94 25.29
CA HIS A 35 17.63 7.69 23.95
C HIS A 35 16.12 7.74 23.92
N PHE A 36 15.58 8.36 22.87
CA PHE A 36 14.20 8.14 22.49
C PHE A 36 14.11 6.80 21.74
N TYR A 37 13.24 5.93 22.24
CA TYR A 37 12.86 4.71 21.54
C TYR A 37 11.57 4.99 20.78
N LEU A 38 11.68 5.26 19.48
CA LEU A 38 10.56 5.65 18.64
C LEU A 38 9.82 4.42 18.11
N SER A 39 8.49 4.48 18.03
CA SER A 39 7.69 3.56 17.19
C SER A 39 8.11 3.64 15.72
N PRO A 40 7.66 2.71 14.85
CA PRO A 40 8.04 2.73 13.43
C PRO A 40 7.83 4.11 12.80
N ILE A 41 8.85 4.56 12.06
CA ILE A 41 8.94 5.94 11.54
C ILE A 41 8.82 6.02 10.02
N LEU A 42 8.90 4.88 9.33
CA LEU A 42 8.73 4.80 7.88
C LEU A 42 7.25 4.89 7.52
N ALA A 43 6.96 5.28 6.27
CA ALA A 43 5.59 5.56 5.86
C ALA A 43 4.65 4.37 6.07
N SER A 44 3.57 4.62 6.80
CA SER A 44 2.49 3.70 7.09
C SER A 44 1.18 4.16 6.44
N ARG A 45 0.11 3.37 6.59
CA ARG A 45 -1.22 3.78 6.11
C ARG A 45 -1.59 5.14 6.69
N ARG A 46 -2.26 5.96 5.88
CA ARG A 46 -2.85 7.22 6.33
C ARG A 46 -3.70 7.01 7.58
N GLY A 47 -3.47 7.82 8.60
CA GLY A 47 -4.20 7.73 9.87
C GLY A 47 -3.75 6.59 10.79
N SER A 48 -2.67 5.87 10.47
CA SER A 48 -2.11 4.85 11.36
C SER A 48 -1.76 5.46 12.72
N THR A 49 -2.17 4.77 13.77
CA THR A 49 -1.87 5.16 15.15
C THR A 49 -0.63 4.46 15.71
N HIS A 50 0.03 3.62 14.90
CA HIS A 50 1.08 2.72 15.39
C HIS A 50 2.26 2.49 14.44
N GLY A 51 2.11 2.71 13.13
CA GLY A 51 3.18 2.58 12.15
C GLY A 51 3.55 1.15 11.70
N TYR A 52 3.01 0.09 12.31
CA TYR A 52 3.27 -1.31 11.91
C TYR A 52 2.66 -1.74 10.56
N ASP A 53 1.71 -0.99 10.05
CA ASP A 53 1.08 -1.16 8.74
C ASP A 53 1.81 -0.33 7.66
N GLY A 54 3.12 -0.57 7.55
CA GLY A 54 4.01 0.12 6.61
C GLY A 54 3.58 -0.04 5.15
N VAL A 55 3.60 1.04 4.38
CA VAL A 55 3.22 1.05 2.94
C VAL A 55 4.38 1.41 2.02
N ASP A 56 5.40 2.10 2.53
CA ASP A 56 6.58 2.48 1.77
C ASP A 56 7.80 2.56 2.70
N PRO A 57 8.73 1.59 2.62
CA PRO A 57 9.91 1.57 3.49
C PRO A 57 11.01 2.54 3.04
N THR A 58 10.82 3.29 1.94
CA THR A 58 11.86 4.13 1.34
C THR A 58 11.81 5.59 1.80
N ARG A 59 10.86 5.95 2.69
CA ARG A 59 10.68 7.32 3.17
C ARG A 59 10.12 7.37 4.59
N ILE A 60 10.41 8.46 5.30
CA ILE A 60 9.78 8.78 6.57
C ILE A 60 8.31 9.11 6.37
N ASP A 61 7.48 8.69 7.33
CA ASP A 61 6.04 8.93 7.31
C ASP A 61 5.74 10.45 7.29
N PRO A 62 5.00 10.93 6.27
CA PRO A 62 4.65 12.34 6.15
C PRO A 62 3.74 12.83 7.28
N GLU A 63 2.89 11.98 7.87
CA GLU A 63 1.99 12.37 8.97
C GLU A 63 2.74 12.58 10.29
N LEU A 64 3.94 12.02 10.41
CA LEU A 64 4.85 12.30 11.54
C LEU A 64 5.64 13.60 11.37
N GLY A 65 5.53 14.26 10.21
CA GLY A 65 6.27 15.46 9.83
C GLY A 65 7.37 15.22 8.78
N GLY A 66 7.48 14.01 8.25
CA GLY A 66 8.44 13.63 7.21
C GLY A 66 9.90 13.72 7.66
N GLU A 67 10.82 13.58 6.72
CA GLU A 67 12.25 13.63 6.99
C GLU A 67 12.68 14.97 7.61
N ALA A 68 12.04 16.08 7.23
CA ALA A 68 12.31 17.39 7.80
C ALA A 68 11.92 17.48 9.29
N GLY A 69 10.81 16.83 9.70
CA GLY A 69 10.43 16.72 11.10
C GLY A 69 11.42 15.90 11.91
N LEU A 70 11.84 14.75 11.35
CA LEU A 70 12.88 13.91 11.96
C LEU A 70 14.20 14.69 12.12
N ALA A 71 14.62 15.45 11.10
CA ALA A 71 15.84 16.26 11.15
C ALA A 71 15.85 17.22 12.35
N ARG A 72 14.74 17.94 12.58
CA ARG A 72 14.61 18.88 13.72
C ARG A 72 14.64 18.17 15.07
N LEU A 73 14.02 16.99 15.15
CA LEU A 73 14.07 16.17 16.36
C LEU A 73 15.51 15.70 16.65
N VAL A 74 16.19 15.18 15.63
CA VAL A 74 17.59 14.73 15.72
C VAL A 74 18.50 15.87 16.17
N GLU A 75 18.38 17.06 15.58
CA GLU A 75 19.17 18.24 15.99
C GLU A 75 18.96 18.58 17.47
N THR A 76 17.71 18.59 17.93
CA THR A 76 17.37 18.92 19.33
C THR A 76 17.88 17.84 20.30
N LEU A 77 17.70 16.56 19.97
CA LEU A 77 18.23 15.45 20.78
C LEU A 77 19.75 15.51 20.85
N HIS A 78 20.42 15.75 19.73
CA HIS A 78 21.87 15.85 19.66
C HIS A 78 22.41 16.99 20.53
N ALA A 79 21.74 18.14 20.56
CA ALA A 79 22.09 19.26 21.44
C ALA A 79 21.95 18.92 22.93
N ALA A 80 21.04 17.99 23.27
CA ALA A 80 20.85 17.46 24.62
C ALA A 80 21.71 16.21 24.93
N GLU A 81 22.66 15.86 24.06
CA GLU A 81 23.47 14.62 24.14
C GLU A 81 22.64 13.33 24.19
N MET A 82 21.44 13.35 23.59
CA MET A 82 20.54 12.21 23.46
C MET A 82 20.56 11.61 22.04
N GLY A 83 20.15 10.35 21.91
CA GLY A 83 20.10 9.62 20.65
C GLY A 83 18.72 9.00 20.36
N ILE A 84 18.64 8.22 19.27
CA ILE A 84 17.41 7.53 18.85
C ILE A 84 17.67 6.02 18.73
N VAL A 85 16.75 5.22 19.26
CA VAL A 85 16.54 3.81 18.88
C VAL A 85 15.24 3.75 18.09
N ALA A 86 15.27 3.31 16.83
CA ALA A 86 14.08 3.24 15.99
C ALA A 86 13.55 1.80 15.89
N ASP A 87 12.26 1.63 16.12
CA ASP A 87 11.54 0.37 15.87
C ASP A 87 11.38 0.13 14.37
N ILE A 88 11.58 -1.12 13.93
CA ILE A 88 11.54 -1.49 12.51
C ILE A 88 10.61 -2.68 12.26
N VAL A 89 10.07 -2.75 11.05
CA VAL A 89 9.06 -3.76 10.67
C VAL A 89 9.49 -4.49 9.39
N PRO A 90 10.47 -5.39 9.46
CA PRO A 90 11.01 -6.05 8.26
C PRO A 90 10.10 -7.16 7.73
N ASN A 91 9.26 -7.76 8.58
CA ASN A 91 8.55 -9.00 8.24
C ASN A 91 7.43 -8.81 7.21
N HIS A 92 6.78 -7.64 7.18
CA HIS A 92 5.54 -7.44 6.43
C HIS A 92 5.35 -5.99 6.01
N LEU A 93 4.54 -5.78 4.98
CA LEU A 93 3.98 -4.49 4.59
C LEU A 93 2.46 -4.60 4.46
N ALA A 94 1.77 -3.49 4.63
CA ALA A 94 0.34 -3.38 4.42
C ALA A 94 -0.02 -3.54 2.93
N VAL A 95 -1.01 -4.35 2.62
CA VAL A 95 -1.60 -4.43 1.27
C VAL A 95 -2.64 -3.32 1.08
N GLY A 96 -2.92 -2.96 -0.17
CA GLY A 96 -3.94 -1.97 -0.52
C GLY A 96 -3.42 -0.89 -1.46
N ALA A 97 -4.24 0.13 -1.69
CA ALA A 97 -3.98 1.19 -2.68
C ALA A 97 -2.76 2.06 -2.35
N GLU A 98 -2.45 2.23 -1.07
CA GLU A 98 -1.34 3.09 -0.62
C GLU A 98 0.05 2.45 -0.77
N ASN A 99 0.11 1.11 -0.90
CA ASN A 99 1.37 0.39 -1.09
C ASN A 99 1.65 0.20 -2.58
N LEU A 100 2.51 1.04 -3.13
CA LEU A 100 2.86 1.03 -4.55
C LEU A 100 3.54 -0.27 -4.99
N TRP A 101 4.32 -0.91 -4.12
CA TRP A 101 4.95 -2.19 -4.44
C TRP A 101 3.86 -3.25 -4.63
N TRP A 102 2.91 -3.32 -3.71
CA TRP A 102 1.78 -4.24 -3.80
C TRP A 102 0.92 -3.96 -5.04
N GLN A 103 0.60 -2.69 -5.31
CA GLN A 103 -0.15 -2.30 -6.51
C GLN A 103 0.57 -2.72 -7.80
N ASP A 104 1.89 -2.56 -7.87
CA ASP A 104 2.67 -3.00 -9.03
C ASP A 104 2.63 -4.52 -9.20
N VAL A 105 2.71 -5.30 -8.12
CA VAL A 105 2.54 -6.76 -8.16
C VAL A 105 1.12 -7.15 -8.61
N LEU A 106 0.08 -6.45 -8.15
CA LEU A 106 -1.29 -6.71 -8.60
C LEU A 106 -1.45 -6.41 -10.10
N ALA A 107 -0.84 -5.34 -10.58
CA ALA A 107 -0.97 -4.92 -11.98
C ALA A 107 -0.20 -5.85 -12.93
N LYS A 108 1.02 -6.25 -12.57
CA LYS A 108 1.96 -6.96 -13.47
C LYS A 108 2.17 -8.43 -13.12
N GLY A 109 1.65 -8.89 -12.00
CA GLY A 109 1.84 -10.26 -11.51
C GLY A 109 3.31 -10.60 -11.29
N ARG A 110 3.70 -11.81 -11.73
CA ARG A 110 5.09 -12.31 -11.65
C ARG A 110 6.12 -11.46 -12.40
N SER A 111 5.67 -10.60 -13.32
CA SER A 111 6.56 -9.73 -14.08
C SER A 111 6.91 -8.41 -13.36
N SER A 112 6.26 -8.13 -12.23
CA SER A 112 6.61 -6.98 -11.37
C SER A 112 8.02 -7.12 -10.80
N ASP A 113 8.76 -6.02 -10.77
CA ASP A 113 10.05 -5.92 -10.08
C ASP A 113 9.93 -6.18 -8.57
N PHE A 114 8.73 -5.96 -8.02
CA PHE A 114 8.38 -6.17 -6.62
C PHE A 114 7.75 -7.54 -6.34
N ALA A 115 7.50 -8.37 -7.36
CA ALA A 115 6.90 -9.70 -7.16
C ALA A 115 7.70 -10.58 -6.19
N ARG A 116 9.03 -10.47 -6.23
CA ARG A 116 9.95 -11.17 -5.32
C ARG A 116 9.92 -10.65 -3.88
N CYS A 117 9.48 -9.41 -3.67
CA CYS A 117 9.48 -8.80 -2.35
C CYS A 117 8.43 -9.45 -1.44
N PHE A 118 7.33 -9.94 -2.00
CA PHE A 118 6.26 -10.56 -1.23
C PHE A 118 6.34 -12.08 -1.28
N ASP A 119 5.94 -12.72 -0.19
CA ASP A 119 5.90 -14.18 -0.07
C ASP A 119 4.57 -14.73 -0.61
N ILE A 120 4.48 -14.84 -1.93
CA ILE A 120 3.30 -15.29 -2.67
C ILE A 120 3.54 -16.71 -3.20
N ASP A 121 2.64 -17.64 -2.86
CA ASP A 121 2.57 -18.96 -3.48
C ASP A 121 1.79 -18.87 -4.80
N TRP A 122 2.53 -18.60 -5.87
CA TRP A 122 1.96 -18.52 -7.21
C TRP A 122 1.58 -19.87 -7.81
N GLU A 123 2.01 -20.98 -7.21
CA GLU A 123 1.74 -22.34 -7.67
C GLU A 123 0.60 -23.01 -6.86
N GLN A 124 -0.01 -22.27 -5.92
CA GLN A 124 -1.12 -22.77 -5.12
C GLN A 124 -2.24 -23.34 -6.02
N PRO A 125 -2.68 -24.60 -5.80
CA PRO A 125 -3.79 -25.17 -6.56
C PRO A 125 -5.04 -24.31 -6.50
N GLY A 126 -5.61 -24.00 -7.67
CA GLY A 126 -6.80 -23.14 -7.81
C GLY A 126 -6.52 -21.63 -7.88
N ALA A 127 -5.27 -21.21 -7.70
CA ALA A 127 -4.86 -19.82 -7.91
C ALA A 127 -4.59 -19.49 -9.40
N ASP A 128 -4.30 -20.51 -10.24
CA ASP A 128 -4.02 -20.36 -11.67
C ASP A 128 -2.94 -19.31 -11.98
N GLY A 129 -1.92 -19.20 -11.12
CA GLY A 129 -0.87 -18.19 -11.25
C GLY A 129 -1.30 -16.77 -10.85
N LYS A 130 -2.45 -16.61 -10.17
CA LYS A 130 -2.99 -15.31 -9.72
C LYS A 130 -2.91 -15.15 -8.20
N ILE A 131 -3.01 -13.91 -7.74
CA ILE A 131 -3.13 -13.56 -6.33
C ILE A 131 -4.61 -13.57 -5.92
N LEU A 132 -4.98 -14.31 -4.88
CA LEU A 132 -6.36 -14.49 -4.45
C LEU A 132 -6.76 -13.46 -3.38
N LEU A 133 -7.37 -12.35 -3.78
CA LEU A 133 -7.65 -11.19 -2.92
C LEU A 133 -9.02 -11.28 -2.21
N PRO A 134 -9.07 -11.58 -0.89
CA PRO A 134 -10.32 -11.87 -0.20
C PRO A 134 -10.91 -10.62 0.43
N PHE A 135 -11.24 -9.62 -0.40
CA PHE A 135 -11.81 -8.35 0.06
C PHE A 135 -13.31 -8.19 -0.24
N LEU A 136 -13.92 -9.12 -0.98
CA LEU A 136 -15.33 -8.99 -1.36
C LEU A 136 -16.25 -9.33 -0.18
N GLY A 137 -17.31 -8.55 0.01
CA GLY A 137 -18.35 -8.76 1.03
C GLY A 137 -19.28 -9.95 0.77
N ASP A 138 -19.46 -10.35 -0.49
CA ASP A 138 -20.18 -11.55 -0.94
C ASP A 138 -19.38 -12.24 -2.08
N ARG A 139 -19.95 -13.27 -2.71
CA ARG A 139 -19.38 -13.98 -3.85
C ARG A 139 -19.19 -13.04 -5.04
N TYR A 140 -18.06 -13.18 -5.73
CA TYR A 140 -17.69 -12.41 -6.93
C TYR A 140 -18.85 -12.14 -7.90
N VAL A 141 -19.58 -13.19 -8.29
CA VAL A 141 -20.68 -13.08 -9.26
C VAL A 141 -21.75 -12.10 -8.78
N ARG A 142 -22.16 -12.16 -7.51
CA ARG A 142 -23.18 -11.26 -6.95
C ARG A 142 -22.69 -9.83 -6.91
N VAL A 143 -21.50 -9.61 -6.36
CA VAL A 143 -20.87 -8.28 -6.27
C VAL A 143 -20.75 -7.64 -7.66
N LEU A 144 -20.41 -8.43 -8.67
CA LEU A 144 -20.35 -7.97 -10.06
C LEU A 144 -21.75 -7.69 -10.65
N GLU A 145 -22.73 -8.54 -10.36
CA GLU A 145 -24.12 -8.36 -10.83
C GLU A 145 -24.80 -7.13 -10.22
N ASP A 146 -24.52 -6.86 -8.94
CA ASP A 146 -25.02 -5.73 -8.18
C ASP A 146 -24.34 -4.40 -8.57
N GLY A 147 -23.30 -4.47 -9.42
CA GLY A 147 -22.59 -3.30 -9.94
C GLY A 147 -21.71 -2.60 -8.90
N GLU A 148 -21.27 -3.34 -7.87
CA GLU A 148 -20.40 -2.82 -6.81
C GLU A 148 -18.93 -2.72 -7.24
N LEU A 149 -18.52 -3.52 -8.22
CA LEU A 149 -17.22 -3.39 -8.89
C LEU A 149 -17.32 -2.35 -10.00
N VAL A 150 -16.58 -1.26 -9.86
CA VAL A 150 -16.66 -0.12 -10.79
C VAL A 150 -15.29 0.15 -11.40
N LEU A 151 -15.20 0.12 -12.73
CA LEU A 151 -14.01 0.60 -13.44
C LEU A 151 -13.90 2.12 -13.27
N ALA A 152 -12.73 2.61 -12.90
CA ALA A 152 -12.45 4.01 -12.64
C ALA A 152 -11.05 4.38 -13.16
N TRP A 153 -10.78 5.68 -13.24
CA TRP A 153 -9.53 6.23 -13.76
C TRP A 153 -8.73 6.93 -12.68
N ASP A 154 -7.42 6.73 -12.69
CA ASP A 154 -6.46 7.44 -11.85
C ASP A 154 -5.67 8.44 -12.71
N ASP A 155 -6.05 9.72 -12.65
CA ASP A 155 -5.38 10.79 -13.41
C ASP A 155 -3.91 10.98 -13.01
N ALA A 156 -3.54 10.68 -11.77
CA ALA A 156 -2.18 10.86 -11.30
C ALA A 156 -1.22 9.84 -11.93
N HIS A 157 -1.70 8.63 -12.19
CA HIS A 157 -0.90 7.54 -12.74
C HIS A 157 -1.23 7.21 -14.20
N GLY A 158 -2.29 7.81 -14.76
CA GLY A 158 -2.73 7.57 -16.13
C GLY A 158 -3.15 6.12 -16.36
N ALA A 159 -3.84 5.52 -15.39
CA ALA A 159 -4.19 4.10 -15.43
C ALA A 159 -5.62 3.82 -14.95
N PHE A 160 -6.21 2.74 -15.46
CA PHE A 160 -7.48 2.24 -14.94
C PHE A 160 -7.29 1.44 -13.66
N PHE A 161 -8.30 1.44 -12.81
CA PHE A 161 -8.42 0.55 -11.66
C PHE A 161 -9.89 0.13 -11.45
N VAL A 162 -10.11 -0.99 -10.77
CA VAL A 162 -11.43 -1.39 -10.29
C VAL A 162 -11.58 -0.96 -8.84
N ALA A 163 -12.59 -0.15 -8.57
CA ALA A 163 -13.00 0.25 -7.24
C ALA A 163 -13.99 -0.77 -6.64
N TYR A 164 -13.83 -1.06 -5.35
CA TYR A 164 -14.79 -1.79 -4.53
C TYR A 164 -14.83 -1.15 -3.14
N HIS A 165 -15.85 -0.32 -2.88
CA HIS A 165 -15.87 0.57 -1.71
C HIS A 165 -14.56 1.38 -1.60
N GLU A 166 -13.82 1.25 -0.50
CA GLU A 166 -12.52 1.89 -0.28
C GLU A 166 -11.35 1.21 -1.02
N HIS A 167 -11.53 -0.03 -1.48
CA HIS A 167 -10.48 -0.79 -2.15
C HIS A 167 -10.29 -0.35 -3.60
N ARG A 168 -9.03 -0.30 -4.03
CA ARG A 168 -8.64 -0.07 -5.42
C ARG A 168 -7.74 -1.21 -5.88
N PHE A 169 -8.10 -1.78 -7.02
CA PHE A 169 -7.36 -2.87 -7.67
C PHE A 169 -6.88 -2.39 -9.04
N PRO A 170 -5.57 -2.37 -9.31
CA PRO A 170 -5.06 -1.76 -10.53
C PRO A 170 -5.42 -2.63 -11.74
N ILE A 171 -5.55 -1.99 -12.90
CA ILE A 171 -5.58 -2.70 -14.18
C ILE A 171 -4.16 -2.80 -14.71
N ASP A 172 -3.81 -3.96 -15.24
CA ASP A 172 -2.57 -4.22 -15.96
C ASP A 172 -2.28 -3.08 -16.99
N PRO A 173 -1.05 -2.55 -17.07
CA PRO A 173 -0.73 -1.44 -17.96
C PRO A 173 -0.98 -1.72 -19.44
N ASP A 174 -0.67 -2.93 -19.93
CA ASP A 174 -0.93 -3.32 -21.32
C ASP A 174 -2.44 -3.38 -21.60
N GLN A 175 -3.23 -3.77 -20.60
CA GLN A 175 -4.69 -3.73 -20.68
C GLN A 175 -5.22 -2.29 -20.69
N THR A 176 -4.65 -1.41 -19.88
CA THR A 176 -4.96 0.03 -19.89
C THR A 176 -4.69 0.63 -21.27
N GLU A 177 -3.51 0.39 -21.84
CA GLU A 177 -3.15 0.85 -23.18
C GLU A 177 -4.10 0.28 -24.24
N ALA A 178 -4.43 -1.01 -24.17
CA ALA A 178 -5.35 -1.65 -25.10
C ALA A 178 -6.77 -1.05 -25.03
N LEU A 179 -7.26 -0.69 -23.84
CA LEU A 179 -8.55 -0.04 -23.66
C LEU A 179 -8.58 1.36 -24.27
N LEU A 180 -7.49 2.12 -24.15
CA LEU A 180 -7.36 3.46 -24.76
C LEU A 180 -7.13 3.39 -26.27
N ALA A 181 -6.46 2.35 -26.77
CA ALA A 181 -6.23 2.16 -28.20
C ALA A 181 -7.44 1.56 -28.95
N ALA A 182 -8.39 0.95 -28.23
CA ALA A 182 -9.55 0.33 -28.83
C ALA A 182 -10.40 1.41 -29.55
N PRO A 183 -10.78 1.18 -30.82
CA PRO A 183 -11.72 2.08 -31.48
C PRO A 183 -13.01 2.06 -30.65
N SER A 184 -13.44 3.24 -30.16
CA SER A 184 -14.69 3.36 -29.42
C SER A 184 -15.80 2.72 -30.24
N SER A 185 -16.30 1.55 -29.82
CA SER A 185 -17.38 0.88 -30.54
C SER A 185 -18.65 1.71 -30.32
N ASP A 186 -18.92 2.60 -31.27
CA ASP A 186 -20.07 3.49 -31.36
C ASP A 186 -20.30 4.42 -30.17
N ALA A 187 -19.91 5.67 -30.36
CA ALA A 187 -20.29 6.84 -29.56
C ALA A 187 -21.81 7.16 -29.55
N ARG A 188 -22.69 6.17 -29.82
CA ARG A 188 -24.15 6.25 -29.70
C ARG A 188 -24.75 4.86 -29.42
N ARG A 189 -24.64 4.38 -28.18
CA ARG A 189 -25.56 3.34 -27.67
C ARG A 189 -26.52 3.99 -26.70
N GLU A 190 -27.81 3.98 -27.05
CA GLU A 190 -28.91 4.62 -26.29
C GLU A 190 -29.08 4.07 -24.85
N ASP A 191 -28.45 2.93 -24.53
CA ASP A 191 -28.58 2.24 -23.24
C ASP A 191 -27.36 2.41 -22.30
N ALA A 192 -26.34 3.19 -22.69
CA ALA A 192 -25.19 3.43 -21.82
C ALA A 192 -25.57 4.43 -20.72
N LEU A 193 -25.53 3.98 -19.46
CA LEU A 193 -25.64 4.89 -18.32
C LEU A 193 -24.45 5.85 -18.33
N PRO A 194 -24.66 7.14 -18.01
CA PRO A 194 -23.54 8.06 -17.84
C PRO A 194 -22.61 7.53 -16.73
N PRO A 195 -21.28 7.67 -16.89
CA PRO A 195 -20.34 7.29 -15.87
C PRO A 195 -20.59 8.11 -14.60
N ARG A 196 -20.26 7.56 -13.44
CA ARG A 196 -20.36 8.29 -12.17
C ARG A 196 -19.34 9.45 -12.21
N GLU A 197 -19.80 10.69 -12.05
CA GLU A 197 -18.96 11.90 -12.14
C GLU A 197 -17.72 11.84 -11.24
N GLU A 198 -17.82 11.20 -10.06
CA GLU A 198 -16.72 11.06 -9.10
C GLU A 198 -15.62 10.05 -9.53
N LEU A 199 -15.86 9.23 -10.55
CA LEU A 199 -14.98 8.13 -10.97
C LEU A 199 -14.52 8.23 -12.44
N ALA A 200 -15.03 9.22 -13.17
CA ALA A 200 -14.67 9.49 -14.56
C ALA A 200 -13.47 10.45 -14.64
N GLY A 201 -12.50 10.14 -15.49
CA GLY A 201 -11.48 11.11 -15.89
C GLY A 201 -12.05 12.18 -16.82
N ASP A 202 -11.37 13.33 -16.92
CA ASP A 202 -11.80 14.46 -17.78
C ASP A 202 -11.73 14.14 -19.29
N ASP A 203 -11.04 13.06 -19.68
CA ASP A 203 -10.90 12.64 -21.08
C ASP A 203 -12.18 11.90 -21.58
N PRO A 204 -12.83 12.37 -22.67
CA PRO A 204 -14.00 11.72 -23.25
C PRO A 204 -13.81 10.25 -23.62
N LEU A 205 -12.59 9.85 -23.99
CA LEU A 205 -12.25 8.46 -24.28
C LEU A 205 -12.28 7.61 -23.02
N VAL A 206 -11.67 8.09 -21.94
CA VAL A 206 -11.67 7.44 -20.62
C VAL A 206 -13.11 7.28 -20.12
N ALA A 207 -13.92 8.34 -20.21
CA ALA A 207 -15.33 8.30 -19.84
C ALA A 207 -16.13 7.26 -20.64
N ALA A 208 -15.86 7.14 -21.95
CA ALA A 208 -16.49 6.14 -22.80
C ALA A 208 -16.08 4.71 -22.43
N VAL A 209 -14.80 4.46 -22.12
CA VAL A 209 -14.32 3.15 -21.65
C VAL A 209 -14.99 2.76 -20.33
N ILE A 210 -15.07 3.68 -19.37
CA ILE A 210 -15.74 3.44 -18.08
C ILE A 210 -17.21 3.08 -18.29
N ALA A 211 -17.93 3.87 -19.09
CA ALA A 211 -19.34 3.61 -19.39
C ALA A 211 -19.54 2.25 -20.11
N ASP A 212 -18.64 1.89 -21.02
CA ASP A 212 -18.71 0.61 -21.71
C ASP A 212 -18.46 -0.57 -20.75
N HIS A 213 -17.76 -0.39 -19.63
CA HIS A 213 -17.51 -1.46 -18.64
C HIS A 213 -18.46 -1.42 -17.43
N ASP A 214 -19.58 -0.69 -17.52
CA ASP A 214 -20.55 -0.61 -16.42
C ASP A 214 -21.26 -1.95 -16.17
N ALA A 215 -20.96 -2.56 -15.03
CA ALA A 215 -21.46 -3.87 -14.60
C ALA A 215 -22.97 -3.92 -14.30
N ARG A 216 -23.63 -2.76 -14.23
CA ARG A 216 -25.10 -2.67 -14.12
C ARG A 216 -25.79 -3.07 -15.42
N THR A 217 -25.10 -2.96 -16.55
CA THR A 217 -25.59 -3.43 -17.85
C THR A 217 -25.08 -4.86 -18.13
N PRO A 218 -25.86 -5.75 -18.76
CA PRO A 218 -25.38 -7.10 -19.08
C PRO A 218 -24.11 -7.10 -19.95
N ALA A 219 -24.02 -6.20 -20.93
CA ALA A 219 -22.88 -6.10 -21.84
C ALA A 219 -21.63 -5.54 -21.13
N GLY A 220 -21.76 -4.47 -20.35
CA GLY A 220 -20.66 -3.92 -19.57
C GLY A 220 -20.18 -4.87 -18.49
N ARG A 221 -21.08 -5.62 -17.86
CA ARG A 221 -20.74 -6.70 -16.93
C ARG A 221 -19.89 -7.78 -17.58
N SER A 222 -20.26 -8.25 -18.77
CA SER A 222 -19.46 -9.24 -19.50
C SER A 222 -18.07 -8.70 -19.85
N ARG A 223 -17.95 -7.42 -20.22
CA ARG A 223 -16.64 -6.80 -20.51
C ARG A 223 -15.79 -6.60 -19.27
N LEU A 224 -16.36 -6.10 -18.17
CA LEU A 224 -15.64 -5.95 -16.91
C LEU A 224 -15.19 -7.31 -16.36
N HIS A 225 -16.05 -8.34 -16.47
CA HIS A 225 -15.66 -9.71 -16.13
C HIS A 225 -14.45 -10.17 -16.97
N ALA A 226 -14.51 -10.00 -18.29
CA ALA A 226 -13.43 -10.38 -19.19
C ALA A 226 -12.13 -9.62 -18.87
N LEU A 227 -12.23 -8.33 -18.51
CA LEU A 227 -11.08 -7.53 -18.06
C LEU A 227 -10.49 -8.09 -16.76
N LEU A 228 -11.33 -8.35 -15.75
CA LEU A 228 -10.91 -8.92 -14.46
C LEU A 228 -10.27 -10.30 -14.60
N GLU A 229 -10.76 -11.15 -15.52
CA GLU A 229 -10.16 -12.46 -15.79
C GLU A 229 -8.77 -12.39 -16.43
N ARG A 230 -8.34 -11.22 -16.93
CA ARG A 230 -6.98 -11.03 -17.46
C ARG A 230 -5.99 -10.50 -16.41
N GLN A 231 -6.47 -10.11 -15.24
CA GLN A 231 -5.61 -9.54 -14.20
C GLN A 231 -4.79 -10.64 -13.50
N ALA A 232 -3.65 -10.24 -12.94
CA ALA A 232 -2.79 -11.12 -12.13
C ALA A 232 -3.37 -11.44 -10.74
N TYR A 233 -4.57 -10.94 -10.43
CA TYR A 233 -5.31 -11.23 -9.22
C TYR A 233 -6.73 -11.72 -9.52
N ARG A 234 -7.35 -12.34 -8.52
CA ARG A 234 -8.75 -12.73 -8.52
C ARG A 234 -9.38 -12.25 -7.21
N LEU A 235 -10.44 -11.46 -7.32
CA LEU A 235 -11.21 -11.00 -6.17
C LEU A 235 -12.10 -12.13 -5.65
N VAL A 236 -12.02 -12.44 -4.37
CA VAL A 236 -12.79 -13.51 -3.73
C VAL A 236 -13.48 -13.01 -2.45
N HIS A 237 -14.47 -13.76 -1.99
CA HIS A 237 -15.21 -13.46 -0.76
C HIS A 237 -14.28 -13.55 0.46
N TRP A 238 -14.37 -12.59 1.37
CA TRP A 238 -13.45 -12.49 2.50
C TRP A 238 -13.40 -13.74 3.39
N ARG A 239 -14.52 -14.47 3.52
CA ARG A 239 -14.55 -15.73 4.30
C ARG A 239 -13.73 -16.86 3.69
N THR A 240 -13.33 -16.75 2.43
CA THR A 240 -12.47 -17.73 1.76
C THR A 240 -10.98 -17.51 2.10
N ALA A 241 -10.63 -16.40 2.77
CA ALA A 241 -9.24 -16.06 3.14
C ALA A 241 -8.53 -17.16 3.96
N ASN A 242 -9.24 -17.88 4.83
CA ASN A 242 -8.61 -18.89 5.67
C ASN A 242 -8.20 -20.16 4.91
N ASP A 243 -8.83 -20.44 3.78
CA ASP A 243 -8.63 -21.69 3.03
C ASP A 243 -7.91 -21.48 1.68
N ALA A 244 -7.92 -20.26 1.13
CA ALA A 244 -7.46 -20.01 -0.24
C ALA A 244 -6.49 -18.84 -0.40
N LEU A 245 -6.09 -18.15 0.66
CA LEU A 245 -5.15 -17.03 0.53
C LEU A 245 -3.75 -17.55 0.21
N ASN A 246 -3.15 -17.01 -0.86
CA ASN A 246 -1.91 -17.53 -1.45
C ASN A 246 -0.68 -16.66 -1.23
N TRP A 247 -0.63 -15.97 -0.09
CA TRP A 247 0.56 -15.27 0.38
C TRP A 247 0.70 -15.40 1.89
N ARG A 248 1.93 -15.37 2.39
CA ARG A 248 2.18 -15.35 3.83
C ARG A 248 1.67 -14.04 4.42
N ARG A 249 1.06 -14.12 5.59
CA ARG A 249 0.57 -12.96 6.35
C ARG A 249 1.36 -12.77 7.65
N PHE A 250 1.16 -11.63 8.28
CA PHE A 250 1.46 -11.48 9.70
C PHE A 250 0.28 -12.02 10.52
N PHE A 251 0.47 -13.18 11.16
CA PHE A 251 -0.60 -13.94 11.81
C PHE A 251 -1.78 -14.18 10.84
N ASP A 252 -3.00 -13.92 11.28
CA ASP A 252 -4.24 -14.03 10.51
C ASP A 252 -4.73 -12.69 9.93
N ILE A 253 -3.89 -11.65 9.96
CA ILE A 253 -4.20 -10.31 9.46
C ILE A 253 -4.03 -10.26 7.94
N THR A 254 -5.13 -10.29 7.20
CA THR A 254 -5.18 -10.28 5.73
C THR A 254 -4.56 -9.02 5.13
N GLU A 255 -4.60 -7.94 5.88
CA GLU A 255 -4.12 -6.63 5.50
C GLU A 255 -2.59 -6.50 5.48
N LEU A 256 -1.84 -7.50 5.97
CA LEU A 256 -0.38 -7.45 6.11
C LEU A 256 0.26 -8.62 5.36
N ALA A 257 0.87 -8.32 4.20
CA ALA A 257 1.57 -9.31 3.40
C ALA A 257 3.03 -9.46 3.86
N GLY A 258 3.47 -10.71 3.99
CA GLY A 258 4.83 -11.07 4.34
C GLY A 258 5.83 -10.64 3.27
N VAL A 259 6.92 -10.04 3.72
CA VAL A 259 8.06 -9.63 2.88
C VAL A 259 9.18 -10.66 3.03
N ARG A 260 9.84 -10.98 1.91
CA ARG A 260 10.92 -11.96 1.79
C ARG A 260 12.29 -11.34 2.06
N VAL A 261 12.48 -10.81 3.27
CA VAL A 261 13.73 -10.13 3.68
C VAL A 261 14.94 -11.07 3.75
N GLU A 262 14.74 -12.38 3.64
CA GLU A 262 15.83 -13.35 3.45
C GLU A 262 16.50 -13.26 2.07
N ASP A 263 15.84 -12.67 1.07
CA ASP A 263 16.45 -12.32 -0.21
C ASP A 263 17.23 -11.01 -0.07
N GLU A 264 18.54 -11.05 -0.33
CA GLU A 264 19.46 -9.91 -0.18
C GLU A 264 18.98 -8.68 -0.97
N SER A 265 18.44 -8.87 -2.18
CA SER A 265 17.94 -7.77 -3.00
C SER A 265 16.68 -7.12 -2.41
N VAL A 266 15.86 -7.90 -1.70
CA VAL A 266 14.67 -7.40 -1.00
C VAL A 266 15.07 -6.71 0.29
N PHE A 267 16.06 -7.26 1.01
CA PHE A 267 16.66 -6.62 2.17
C PHE A 267 17.19 -5.24 1.80
N ASP A 268 18.03 -5.14 0.77
CA ASP A 268 18.61 -3.88 0.30
C ASP A 268 17.52 -2.87 -0.08
N LEU A 269 16.52 -3.29 -0.86
CA LEU A 269 15.43 -2.42 -1.29
C LEU A 269 14.61 -1.87 -0.11
N SER A 270 14.34 -2.71 0.90
CA SER A 270 13.51 -2.34 2.06
C SER A 270 14.28 -1.65 3.19
N HIS A 271 15.60 -1.83 3.29
CA HIS A 271 16.39 -1.31 4.41
C HIS A 271 17.35 -0.18 4.02
N ALA A 272 17.67 0.02 2.74
CA ALA A 272 18.67 1.01 2.32
C ALA A 272 18.41 2.41 2.88
N TYR A 273 17.16 2.90 2.82
CA TYR A 273 16.82 4.21 3.35
C TYR A 273 17.02 4.29 4.88
N LEU A 274 16.49 3.31 5.62
CA LEU A 274 16.62 3.25 7.06
C LEU A 274 18.10 3.15 7.51
N LEU A 275 18.88 2.29 6.86
CA LEU A 275 20.31 2.15 7.15
C LEU A 275 21.07 3.44 6.81
N SER A 276 20.66 4.18 5.78
CA SER A 276 21.23 5.50 5.50
C SER A 276 21.02 6.49 6.66
N LEU A 277 19.92 6.40 7.41
CA LEU A 277 19.69 7.23 8.60
C LEU A 277 20.65 6.85 9.75
N VAL A 278 20.98 5.57 9.86
CA VAL A 278 22.01 5.09 10.81
C VAL A 278 23.39 5.60 10.39
N GLU A 279 23.75 5.49 9.12
CA GLU A 279 25.03 5.99 8.58
C GLU A 279 25.20 7.51 8.73
N ARG A 280 24.11 8.27 8.57
CA ARG A 280 24.06 9.72 8.82
C ARG A 280 24.16 10.08 10.30
N GLY A 281 24.13 9.09 11.20
CA GLY A 281 24.15 9.29 12.65
C GLY A 281 22.86 9.91 13.19
N TRP A 282 21.74 9.78 12.48
CA TRP A 282 20.42 10.23 12.95
C TRP A 282 19.77 9.19 13.87
N ILE A 283 20.10 7.92 13.67
CA ILE A 283 19.63 6.79 14.47
C ILE A 283 20.86 6.09 15.06
N ASP A 284 20.87 5.89 16.38
CA ASP A 284 21.97 5.23 17.10
C ASP A 284 21.73 3.71 17.25
N GLY A 285 20.49 3.23 17.09
CA GLY A 285 20.17 1.80 17.15
C GLY A 285 18.81 1.46 16.53
N LEU A 286 18.61 0.18 16.23
CA LEU A 286 17.36 -0.36 15.69
C LEU A 286 16.77 -1.38 16.67
N ARG A 287 15.44 -1.46 16.75
CA ARG A 287 14.70 -2.47 17.51
C ARG A 287 13.83 -3.29 16.59
#